data_AF-V2W4G7-F1
#
_entry.id   AF-V2W4G7-F1
#
_cell.length_a   1.000
_cell.length_b   1.000
_cell.length_c   1.000
_cell.angle_alpha   90.00
_cell.angle_beta   90.00
_cell.angle_gamma   90.00
#
_symmetry.space_group_name_H-M   'P 1'
#
loop_
_entity.id
_entity.type
_entity.pdbx_description
1 polymer ?
#
loop_
_entity_poly.entity_id
_entity_poly.type
_entity_poly.pdbx_seq_one_letter_code
_entity_poly.pdbx_strand_id
1 'polypeptide(L)'
;MKFNFSLDTAIIVSLFTVFFYACGKNYLAAYMAVFLIDPVVLNFSAADKINWGFLNCAEPIGLLLIFLLIIFYIQYLFSYFDIKIPFKLSLLKKKAEHIPPIHNSSIKQELIESRVHTSFCMMTVTLIIIVSFLSFAAIDIRASKAANLVLENPTSLPKVTLKSDKTLQDLHVIRCGINLCAVIDVKKNVSLVEPKNVVYLSSNFDKKQVH
;
A
#
# COMPACT_ATOMS: atom_id res chain seq x y z
N MET A 1 14.56 9.99 -24.16
CA MET A 1 13.51 11.00 -23.88
C MET A 1 14.10 12.05 -22.96
N LYS A 2 13.87 13.35 -23.19
CA LYS A 2 14.24 14.41 -22.25
C LYS A 2 13.28 14.32 -21.06
N PHE A 3 13.82 14.07 -19.87
CA PHE A 3 13.04 14.04 -18.63
C PHE A 3 12.54 15.45 -18.35
N ASN A 4 11.25 15.68 -18.48
CA ASN A 4 10.63 16.95 -18.11
C ASN A 4 10.30 16.84 -16.63
N PHE A 5 11.26 17.24 -15.79
CA PHE A 5 11.22 17.07 -14.34
C PHE A 5 9.85 17.41 -13.73
N SER A 6 9.22 18.51 -14.16
CA SER A 6 7.90 18.90 -13.63
C SER A 6 6.76 17.93 -14.01
N LEU A 7 6.68 17.49 -15.26
CA LEU A 7 5.59 16.65 -15.74
C LEU A 7 5.77 15.20 -15.28
N ASP A 8 7.00 14.69 -15.39
CA ASP A 8 7.30 13.31 -15.02
C ASP A 8 7.16 13.10 -13.51
N THR A 9 7.58 14.07 -12.68
CA THR A 9 7.37 14.00 -11.23
C THR A 9 5.89 14.09 -10.86
N ALA A 10 5.08 14.91 -11.54
CA ALA A 10 3.64 15.00 -11.26
C ALA A 10 2.93 13.66 -11.56
N ILE A 11 3.28 13.00 -12.65
CA ILE A 11 2.75 11.67 -13.00
C ILE A 11 3.11 10.65 -11.91
N ILE A 12 4.39 10.61 -11.50
CA ILE A 12 4.85 9.69 -10.46
C ILE A 12 4.10 9.91 -9.15
N VAL A 13 3.97 11.16 -8.69
CA VAL A 13 3.25 11.49 -7.46
C VAL A 13 1.78 11.09 -7.58
N SER A 14 1.13 11.33 -8.73
CA SER A 14 -0.25 10.93 -8.95
C SER A 14 -0.47 9.41 -8.92
N LEU A 15 0.49 8.63 -9.43
CA LEU A 15 0.43 7.17 -9.39
C LEU A 15 0.56 6.65 -7.95
N PHE A 16 1.48 7.21 -7.17
CA PHE A 16 1.64 6.85 -5.77
C PHE A 16 0.42 7.23 -4.93
N THR A 17 -0.19 8.41 -5.14
CA THR A 17 -1.38 8.82 -4.39
C THR A 17 -2.58 7.92 -4.69
N VAL A 18 -2.80 7.55 -5.96
CA VAL A 18 -3.85 6.60 -6.35
C VAL A 18 -3.60 5.23 -5.73
N PHE A 19 -2.35 4.75 -5.75
CA PHE A 19 -1.98 3.49 -5.14
C PHE A 19 -2.22 3.48 -3.63
N PHE A 20 -1.74 4.49 -2.90
CA PHE A 20 -1.96 4.61 -1.45
C PHE A 20 -3.44 4.76 -1.12
N TYR A 21 -4.20 5.52 -1.91
CA TYR A 21 -5.64 5.62 -1.74
C TYR A 21 -6.33 4.25 -1.85
N ALA A 22 -5.96 3.45 -2.85
CA ALA A 22 -6.49 2.09 -3.03
C ALA A 22 -6.10 1.17 -1.87
N CYS A 23 -4.83 1.21 -1.44
CA CYS A 23 -4.34 0.48 -0.26
C CYS A 23 -5.14 0.81 1.00
N GLY A 24 -5.31 2.10 1.31
CA GLY A 24 -6.01 2.54 2.50
C GLY A 24 -7.49 2.21 2.46
N LYS A 25 -8.13 2.33 1.28
CA LYS A 25 -9.51 1.88 1.08
C LYS A 25 -9.66 0.39 1.36
N ASN A 26 -8.74 -0.44 0.86
CA ASN A 26 -8.76 -1.88 1.10
C ASN A 26 -8.54 -2.21 2.59
N TYR A 27 -7.55 -1.59 3.23
CA TYR A 27 -7.29 -1.76 4.66
C TYR A 27 -8.51 -1.40 5.52
N LEU A 28 -9.12 -0.24 5.27
CA LEU A 28 -10.30 0.21 6.02
C LEU A 28 -11.50 -0.72 5.77
N ALA A 29 -11.69 -1.20 4.55
CA ALA A 29 -12.76 -2.14 4.24
C ALA A 29 -12.57 -3.46 4.99
N ALA A 30 -11.38 -4.07 4.93
CA ALA A 30 -11.06 -5.30 5.62
C ALA A 30 -11.19 -5.16 7.16
N TYR A 31 -10.70 -4.05 7.70
CA TYR A 31 -10.78 -3.78 9.14
C TYR A 31 -12.24 -3.59 9.62
N MET A 32 -13.06 -2.84 8.87
CA MET A 32 -14.45 -2.58 9.25
C MET A 32 -15.37 -3.79 9.01
N ALA A 33 -15.04 -4.66 8.05
CA ALA A 33 -15.81 -5.86 7.75
C ALA A 33 -15.94 -6.79 8.96
N VAL A 34 -14.91 -6.88 9.81
CA VAL A 34 -14.94 -7.67 11.05
C VAL A 34 -16.01 -7.18 12.03
N PHE A 35 -16.28 -5.87 12.03
CA PHE A 35 -17.31 -5.26 12.88
C PHE A 35 -18.67 -5.17 12.17
N LEU A 36 -18.82 -5.76 10.98
CA LEU A 36 -20.01 -5.68 10.13
C LEU A 36 -20.42 -4.24 9.78
N ILE A 37 -19.43 -3.34 9.70
CA ILE A 37 -19.65 -1.93 9.33
C ILE A 37 -19.22 -1.72 7.89
N ASP A 38 -20.07 -1.06 7.09
CA ASP A 38 -19.68 -0.59 5.77
C ASP A 38 -18.84 0.70 5.89
N PRO A 39 -17.58 0.72 5.41
CA PRO A 39 -16.74 1.92 5.42
C PRO A 39 -17.31 3.10 4.63
N VAL A 40 -18.24 2.86 3.68
CA VAL A 40 -18.94 3.91 2.93
C VAL A 40 -19.82 4.75 3.86
N VAL A 41 -20.44 4.12 4.86
CA VAL A 41 -21.35 4.78 5.80
C VAL A 41 -20.61 5.76 6.72
N LEU A 42 -19.38 5.43 7.12
CA LEU A 42 -18.55 6.33 7.93
C LEU A 42 -18.07 7.55 7.14
N ASN A 43 -17.95 7.43 5.82
CA ASN A 43 -17.48 8.47 4.91
C ASN A 43 -16.08 9.01 5.32
N PHE A 44 -15.06 8.15 5.24
CA PHE A 44 -13.68 8.55 5.51
C PHE A 44 -13.16 9.56 4.47
N SER A 45 -12.42 10.57 4.93
CA SER A 45 -11.75 11.55 4.07
C SER A 45 -10.77 10.89 3.12
N ALA A 46 -10.57 11.49 1.95
CA ALA A 46 -9.53 11.05 1.01
C ALA A 46 -8.13 11.11 1.64
N ALA A 47 -7.87 12.14 2.46
CA ALA A 47 -6.59 12.29 3.17
C ALA A 47 -6.35 11.13 4.15
N ASP A 48 -7.36 10.74 4.92
CA ASP A 48 -7.26 9.63 5.87
C ASP A 48 -6.98 8.30 5.15
N LYS A 49 -7.66 8.06 4.03
CA LYS A 49 -7.43 6.87 3.20
C LYS A 49 -5.99 6.84 2.68
N ILE A 50 -5.47 7.96 2.18
CA ILE A 50 -4.08 8.03 1.71
C ILE A 50 -3.10 7.79 2.85
N ASN A 51 -3.32 8.38 4.03
CA ASN A 51 -2.46 8.21 5.19
C ASN A 51 -2.42 6.75 5.69
N TRP A 52 -3.58 6.11 5.83
CA TRP A 52 -3.66 4.70 6.19
C TRP A 52 -3.04 3.80 5.12
N GLY A 53 -3.22 4.16 3.85
CA GLY A 53 -2.56 3.51 2.73
C GLY A 53 -1.04 3.60 2.82
N PHE A 54 -0.51 4.80 3.07
CA PHE A 54 0.92 5.02 3.24
C PHE A 54 1.49 4.17 4.38
N LEU A 55 0.88 4.21 5.58
CA LEU A 55 1.38 3.46 6.74
C LEU A 55 1.43 1.94 6.51
N ASN A 56 0.48 1.37 5.76
CA ASN A 56 0.39 -0.09 5.58
C ASN A 56 1.05 -0.60 4.29
N CYS A 57 1.20 0.26 3.26
CA CYS A 57 1.81 -0.07 1.97
C CYS A 57 3.22 0.49 1.78
N ALA A 58 3.71 1.41 2.62
CA ALA A 58 5.06 1.97 2.47
C ALA A 58 6.15 0.90 2.62
N GLU A 59 6.00 -0.04 3.56
CA GLU A 59 6.95 -1.13 3.78
C GLU A 59 7.10 -2.04 2.53
N PRO A 60 6.05 -2.65 1.98
CA PRO A 60 6.19 -3.51 0.79
C PRO A 60 6.66 -2.74 -0.45
N ILE A 61 6.27 -1.46 -0.61
CA ILE A 61 6.80 -0.61 -1.68
C ILE A 61 8.30 -0.36 -1.49
N GLY A 62 8.72 -0.05 -0.26
CA GLY A 62 10.13 0.17 0.08
C GLY A 62 10.98 -1.06 -0.23
N LEU A 63 10.50 -2.24 0.14
CA LEU A 63 11.15 -3.52 -0.20
C LEU A 63 11.24 -3.75 -1.71
N LEU A 64 10.17 -3.43 -2.46
CA LEU A 64 10.18 -3.52 -3.93
C LEU A 64 11.21 -2.57 -4.54
N LEU A 65 11.28 -1.32 -4.08
CA LEU A 65 12.24 -0.33 -4.57
C LEU A 65 13.68 -0.76 -4.28
N ILE A 66 13.95 -1.27 -3.08
CA ILE A 66 15.26 -1.83 -2.71
C ILE A 66 15.61 -3.02 -3.60
N PHE A 67 14.66 -3.93 -3.83
CA PHE A 67 14.88 -5.09 -4.69
C PHE A 67 15.21 -4.70 -6.14
N LEU A 68 14.51 -3.71 -6.69
CA LEU A 68 14.84 -3.16 -8.01
C LEU A 68 16.22 -2.50 -8.05
N LEU A 69 16.60 -1.79 -6.99
CA LEU A 69 17.92 -1.16 -6.87
C LEU A 69 19.04 -2.21 -6.80
N ILE A 70 18.82 -3.32 -6.07
CA ILE A 70 19.73 -4.46 -6.03
C ILE A 70 19.90 -5.09 -7.40
N ILE A 71 18.80 -5.34 -8.14
CA ILE A 71 18.88 -5.87 -9.51
C ILE A 71 19.69 -4.93 -10.41
N PHE A 72 19.42 -3.63 -10.33
CA PHE A 72 20.13 -2.63 -11.12
C PHE A 72 21.63 -2.60 -10.77
N TYR A 73 21.97 -2.65 -9.49
CA TYR A 73 23.35 -2.68 -9.01
C TYR A 73 24.08 -3.96 -9.45
N ILE A 74 23.42 -5.12 -9.39
CA ILE A 74 23.97 -6.39 -9.87
C ILE A 74 24.24 -6.33 -11.39
N GLN A 75 23.31 -5.79 -12.17
CA GLN A 75 23.51 -5.59 -13.62
C GLN A 75 24.69 -4.65 -13.90
N TYR A 76 24.82 -3.57 -13.14
CA TYR A 76 25.94 -2.64 -13.24
C TYR A 76 27.29 -3.34 -12.97
N LEU A 77 27.38 -4.14 -11.89
CA LEU A 77 28.60 -4.90 -11.58
C LEU A 77 28.94 -5.91 -12.68
N PHE A 78 27.96 -6.66 -13.20
CA PHE A 78 28.20 -7.59 -14.31
C PHE A 78 28.71 -6.88 -15.56
N SER A 79 28.16 -5.71 -15.88
CA SER A 79 28.62 -4.90 -17.01
C SER A 79 30.02 -4.30 -16.78
N TYR A 80 30.34 -3.89 -15.54
CA TYR A 80 31.63 -3.30 -15.20
C TYR A 80 32.79 -4.31 -15.25
N PHE A 81 32.54 -5.53 -14.78
CA PHE A 81 33.54 -6.61 -14.78
C PHE A 81 33.57 -7.43 -16.08
N ASP A 82 32.76 -7.05 -17.08
CA ASP A 82 32.61 -7.76 -18.37
C ASP A 82 32.32 -9.27 -18.20
N ILE A 83 31.64 -9.61 -17.09
CA ILE A 83 31.30 -10.98 -16.73
C ILE A 83 30.09 -11.38 -17.57
N LYS A 84 30.32 -12.26 -18.55
CA LYS A 84 29.25 -12.86 -19.35
C LYS A 84 28.31 -13.65 -18.44
N ILE A 85 27.13 -13.09 -18.18
CA ILE A 85 26.08 -13.75 -17.41
C ILE A 85 25.72 -15.06 -18.13
N PRO A 86 25.87 -16.24 -17.51
CA PRO A 86 25.60 -17.53 -18.16
C PRO A 86 24.10 -17.83 -18.30
N PHE A 87 23.22 -16.87 -18.00
CA PHE A 87 21.77 -17.07 -18.01
C PHE A 87 21.20 -17.03 -19.43
N LYS A 88 21.50 -18.09 -20.20
CA LYS A 88 20.72 -18.43 -21.38
C LYS A 88 19.36 -18.95 -20.93
N LEU A 89 18.36 -18.07 -20.86
CA LEU A 89 16.96 -18.49 -20.78
C LEU A 89 16.55 -19.11 -22.13
N SER A 90 17.05 -20.31 -22.40
CA SER A 90 16.82 -21.08 -23.62
C SER A 90 15.46 -21.78 -23.55
N LEU A 91 14.37 -21.02 -23.43
CA LEU A 91 13.02 -21.61 -23.37
C LEU A 91 12.28 -21.63 -24.70
N LEU A 92 12.80 -20.97 -25.76
CA LEU A 92 12.34 -21.18 -27.13
C LEU A 92 13.48 -20.91 -28.10
N LYS A 93 14.32 -21.91 -28.36
CA LYS A 93 15.10 -21.94 -29.61
C LYS A 93 14.13 -22.22 -30.75
N LYS A 94 13.45 -21.20 -31.27
CA LYS A 94 12.95 -21.28 -32.64
C LYS A 94 14.17 -21.56 -33.52
N LYS A 95 14.10 -22.63 -34.32
CA LYS A 95 15.01 -22.86 -35.46
C LYS A 95 14.95 -21.59 -36.30
N ALA A 96 15.90 -20.68 -36.09
CA ALA A 96 16.03 -19.51 -36.95
C ALA A 96 16.61 -20.04 -38.26
N GLU A 97 15.86 -19.90 -39.35
CA GLU A 97 16.42 -20.05 -40.69
C GLU A 97 17.66 -19.16 -40.79
N HIS A 98 18.67 -19.65 -41.49
CA HIS A 98 19.97 -19.01 -41.60
C HIS A 98 19.84 -17.71 -42.40
N ILE A 99 19.52 -16.61 -41.72
CA ILE A 99 19.56 -15.27 -42.29
C ILE A 99 21.04 -14.89 -42.40
N PRO A 100 21.57 -14.60 -43.60
CA PRO A 100 22.96 -14.22 -43.76
C PRO A 100 23.28 -12.98 -42.91
N PRO A 101 24.47 -12.92 -42.29
CA PRO A 101 24.79 -11.82 -41.40
C PRO A 101 24.88 -10.51 -42.19
N ILE A 102 23.91 -9.60 -41.97
CA ILE A 102 24.03 -8.20 -42.39
C ILE A 102 25.29 -7.64 -41.71
N HIS A 103 26.22 -7.12 -42.51
CA HIS A 103 27.57 -6.71 -42.08
C HIS A 103 27.59 -5.42 -41.23
N ASN A 104 26.42 -4.86 -40.92
CA ASN A 104 26.29 -3.67 -40.11
C ASN A 104 26.10 -4.07 -38.63
N SER A 105 27.21 -4.16 -37.90
CA SER A 105 27.24 -4.50 -36.47
C SER A 105 26.41 -3.55 -35.61
N SER A 106 26.31 -2.28 -36.01
CA SER A 106 25.51 -1.24 -35.33
C SER A 106 24.03 -1.61 -35.22
N ILE A 107 23.39 -2.04 -36.32
CA ILE A 107 21.96 -2.39 -36.36
C ILE A 107 21.66 -3.62 -35.48
N LYS A 108 22.56 -4.60 -35.47
CA LYS A 108 22.41 -5.79 -34.60
C LYS A 108 22.53 -5.41 -33.12
N GLN A 109 23.43 -4.50 -32.79
CA GLN A 109 23.67 -4.08 -31.42
C GLN A 109 22.51 -3.23 -30.89
N GLU A 110 21.98 -2.29 -31.67
CA GLU A 110 20.77 -1.51 -31.34
C GLU A 110 19.52 -2.40 -31.15
N LEU A 111 19.33 -3.42 -32.00
CA LEU A 111 18.22 -4.38 -31.86
C LEU A 111 18.34 -5.22 -30.58
N ILE A 112 19.56 -5.59 -30.19
CA ILE A 112 19.81 -6.33 -28.95
C ILE A 112 19.55 -5.44 -27.74
N GLU A 113 20.08 -4.20 -27.73
CA GLU A 113 19.86 -3.23 -26.65
C GLU A 113 18.37 -2.89 -26.47
N SER A 114 17.65 -2.64 -27.57
CA SER A 114 16.21 -2.39 -27.55
C SER A 114 15.41 -3.59 -27.01
N ARG A 115 15.79 -4.82 -27.38
CA ARG A 115 15.14 -6.04 -26.86
C ARG A 115 15.43 -6.25 -25.37
N VAL A 116 16.65 -6.01 -24.91
CA VAL A 116 17.02 -6.10 -23.48
C VAL A 116 16.26 -5.05 -22.68
N HIS A 117 16.22 -3.79 -23.15
CA HIS A 117 15.47 -2.72 -22.50
C HIS A 117 13.97 -3.05 -22.41
N THR A 118 13.37 -3.52 -23.51
CA THR A 118 11.96 -3.91 -23.55
C THR A 118 11.67 -5.09 -22.60
N SER A 119 12.53 -6.10 -22.59
CA SER A 119 12.40 -7.25 -21.69
C SER A 119 12.54 -6.85 -20.23
N PHE A 120 13.45 -5.92 -19.92
CA PHE A 120 13.63 -5.38 -18.58
C PHE A 120 12.39 -4.60 -18.14
N CYS A 121 11.90 -3.66 -18.95
CA CYS A 121 10.67 -2.91 -18.68
C CYS A 121 9.47 -3.85 -18.44
N MET A 122 9.29 -4.87 -19.30
CA MET A 122 8.22 -5.85 -19.13
C MET A 122 8.34 -6.62 -17.82
N MET A 123 9.55 -7.05 -17.44
CA MET A 123 9.81 -7.73 -16.17
C MET A 123 9.54 -6.81 -14.96
N THR A 124 9.92 -5.53 -15.04
CA THR A 124 9.65 -4.56 -13.98
C THR A 124 8.15 -4.35 -13.80
N VAL A 125 7.40 -4.18 -14.90
CA VAL A 125 5.95 -3.98 -14.86
C VAL A 125 5.24 -5.21 -14.30
N THR A 126 5.60 -6.42 -14.74
CA THR A 126 4.98 -7.66 -14.20
C THR A 126 5.31 -7.86 -12.72
N LEU A 127 6.53 -7.56 -12.29
CA LEU A 127 6.92 -7.60 -10.88
C LEU A 127 6.09 -6.62 -10.04
N ILE A 128 5.92 -5.37 -10.50
CA ILE A 128 5.09 -4.36 -9.82
C ILE A 128 3.66 -4.86 -9.65
N ILE A 129 3.07 -5.45 -10.70
CA ILE A 129 1.71 -5.99 -10.65
C ILE A 129 1.61 -7.11 -9.62
N ILE A 130 2.51 -8.10 -9.68
CA ILE A 130 2.49 -9.26 -8.76
C ILE A 130 2.66 -8.82 -7.31
N VAL A 131 3.63 -7.95 -7.03
CA VAL A 131 3.87 -7.45 -5.67
C VAL A 131 2.69 -6.61 -5.17
N SER A 132 2.04 -5.84 -6.05
CA SER A 132 0.83 -5.09 -5.69
C SER A 132 -0.30 -6.03 -5.24
N PHE A 133 -0.57 -7.11 -5.99
CA PHE A 133 -1.58 -8.10 -5.61
C PHE A 133 -1.25 -8.79 -4.29
N LEU A 134 0.00 -9.22 -4.09
CA LEU A 134 0.44 -9.84 -2.84
C LEU A 134 0.32 -8.87 -1.66
N SER A 135 0.64 -7.58 -1.88
CA SER A 135 0.50 -6.55 -0.87
C SER A 135 -0.96 -6.35 -0.45
N PHE A 136 -1.89 -6.31 -1.41
CA PHE A 136 -3.32 -6.21 -1.10
C PHE A 136 -3.83 -7.39 -0.28
N ALA A 137 -3.44 -8.62 -0.64
CA ALA A 137 -3.81 -9.81 0.12
C ALA A 137 -3.23 -9.81 1.54
N ALA A 138 -1.96 -9.43 1.68
CA ALA A 138 -1.31 -9.33 2.99
C ALA A 138 -1.96 -8.24 3.87
N ILE A 139 -2.43 -7.14 3.28
CA ILE A 139 -3.13 -6.06 3.99
C ILE A 139 -4.48 -6.54 4.50
N ASP A 140 -5.25 -7.24 3.67
CA ASP A 140 -6.56 -7.78 4.04
C ASP A 140 -6.47 -8.70 5.25
N ILE A 141 -5.48 -9.62 5.25
CA ILE A 141 -5.21 -10.53 6.38
C ILE A 141 -4.77 -9.76 7.62
N ARG A 142 -3.82 -8.82 7.49
CA ARG A 142 -3.31 -8.02 8.62
C ARG A 142 -4.39 -7.15 9.25
N ALA A 143 -5.21 -6.50 8.42
CA ALA A 143 -6.32 -5.65 8.85
C ALA A 143 -7.38 -6.46 9.60
N SER A 144 -7.80 -7.60 9.05
CA SER A 144 -8.77 -8.49 9.68
C SER A 144 -8.24 -9.04 11.01
N LYS A 145 -6.96 -9.44 11.06
CA LYS A 145 -6.33 -9.90 12.31
C LYS A 145 -6.27 -8.80 13.37
N ALA A 146 -5.90 -7.58 13.00
CA ALA A 146 -5.88 -6.44 13.91
C ALA A 146 -7.27 -6.11 14.44
N ALA A 147 -8.30 -6.16 13.60
CA ALA A 147 -9.69 -5.95 14.01
C ALA A 147 -10.19 -7.07 14.95
N ASN A 148 -9.85 -8.33 14.68
CA ASN A 148 -10.20 -9.46 15.56
C ASN A 148 -9.59 -9.32 16.96
N LEU A 149 -8.33 -8.89 17.06
CA LEU A 149 -7.69 -8.62 18.36
C LEU A 149 -8.41 -7.54 19.17
N VAL A 150 -8.91 -6.51 18.47
CA VAL A 150 -9.71 -5.44 19.07
C VAL A 150 -11.10 -5.95 19.49
N LEU A 151 -11.72 -6.82 18.70
CA LEU A 151 -12.99 -7.45 19.03
C LEU A 151 -12.88 -8.41 20.23
N GLU A 152 -11.73 -9.06 20.40
CA GLU A 152 -11.42 -9.89 21.57
C GLU A 152 -11.24 -9.03 22.82
N ASN A 153 -10.51 -7.90 22.72
CA ASN A 153 -10.21 -6.99 23.82
C ASN A 153 -10.58 -5.53 23.49
N PRO A 154 -11.87 -5.14 23.62
CA PRO A 154 -12.35 -3.79 23.30
C PRO A 154 -11.72 -2.70 24.17
N THR A 155 -11.21 -3.05 25.36
CA THR A 155 -10.59 -2.13 26.31
C THR A 155 -9.30 -1.48 25.83
N SER A 156 -8.68 -2.03 24.77
CA SER A 156 -7.51 -1.46 24.11
C SER A 156 -7.82 -0.17 23.34
N LEU A 157 -9.09 0.06 23.00
CA LEU A 157 -9.54 1.23 22.27
C LEU A 157 -9.80 2.42 23.21
N PRO A 158 -9.69 3.66 22.72
CA PRO A 158 -9.96 4.85 23.53
C PRO A 158 -11.40 4.87 24.02
N LYS A 159 -11.58 5.06 25.33
CA LYS A 159 -12.88 5.21 25.99
C LYS A 159 -13.54 6.54 25.61
N VAL A 160 -14.84 6.50 25.36
CA VAL A 160 -15.66 7.66 25.03
C VAL A 160 -16.97 7.67 25.79
N THR A 161 -17.52 8.86 25.97
CA THR A 161 -18.88 9.06 26.49
C THR A 161 -19.74 9.75 25.47
N LEU A 162 -21.04 9.43 25.48
CA LEU A 162 -22.02 10.05 24.61
C LEU A 162 -22.66 11.24 25.33
N LYS A 163 -22.66 12.42 24.70
CA LYS A 163 -23.31 13.62 25.28
C LYS A 163 -24.81 13.44 25.56
N SER A 164 -25.47 12.57 24.79
CA SER A 164 -26.92 12.34 24.88
C SER A 164 -27.31 11.30 25.91
N ASP A 165 -26.37 10.47 26.37
CA ASP A 165 -26.67 9.37 27.29
C ASP A 165 -26.02 9.66 28.65
N LYS A 166 -26.85 9.88 29.66
CA LYS A 166 -26.41 10.07 31.06
C LYS A 166 -25.95 8.76 31.69
N THR A 167 -26.15 7.62 31.01
CA THR A 167 -25.65 6.34 31.49
C THR A 167 -24.18 6.17 31.07
N LEU A 168 -23.30 5.99 32.06
CA LEU A 168 -21.89 5.64 31.89
C LEU A 168 -21.79 4.20 31.35
N GLN A 169 -22.13 3.98 30.09
CA GLN A 169 -21.73 2.77 29.40
C GLN A 169 -20.29 2.96 28.92
N ASP A 170 -19.42 2.00 29.24
CA ASP A 170 -18.02 1.97 28.81
C ASP A 170 -17.98 1.71 27.29
N LEU A 171 -18.14 2.78 26.51
CA LEU A 171 -18.07 2.76 25.06
C LEU A 171 -16.65 3.04 24.61
N HIS A 172 -16.23 2.33 23.57
CA HIS A 172 -14.91 2.44 22.98
C HIS A 172 -15.02 2.83 21.51
N VAL A 173 -14.25 3.82 21.04
CA VAL A 173 -14.27 4.21 19.62
C VAL A 173 -13.42 3.25 18.82
N ILE A 174 -14.04 2.60 17.82
CA ILE A 174 -13.32 1.85 16.79
C ILE A 174 -12.67 2.86 15.84
N ARG A 175 -13.48 3.63 15.10
CA ARG A 175 -13.03 4.68 14.17
C ARG A 175 -14.12 5.72 13.93
N CYS A 176 -13.69 6.92 13.58
CA CYS A 176 -14.55 8.00 13.12
C CYS A 176 -14.23 8.34 11.66
N GLY A 177 -15.28 8.46 10.85
CA GLY A 177 -15.21 9.17 9.58
C GLY A 177 -15.83 10.56 9.69
N ILE A 178 -16.16 11.18 8.57
CA ILE A 178 -16.68 12.55 8.54
C ILE A 178 -18.11 12.61 9.09
N ASN A 179 -18.93 11.62 8.75
CA ASN A 179 -20.37 11.65 9.08
C ASN A 179 -20.68 10.91 10.37
N LEU A 180 -20.01 9.78 10.60
CA LEU A 180 -20.33 8.85 11.68
C LEU A 180 -19.05 8.26 12.30
N CYS A 181 -19.16 7.92 13.58
CA CYS A 181 -18.21 7.16 14.35
C CYS A 181 -18.77 5.79 14.68
N ALA A 182 -17.96 4.76 14.47
CA ALA A 182 -18.21 3.42 14.97
C ALA A 182 -17.70 3.30 16.41
N VAL A 183 -18.61 2.94 17.31
CA VAL A 183 -18.29 2.64 18.71
C VAL A 183 -18.69 1.21 19.05
N ILE A 184 -17.98 0.62 20.02
CA ILE A 184 -18.22 -0.72 20.53
C ILE A 184 -18.42 -0.68 22.03
N ASP A 185 -19.42 -1.41 22.51
CA ASP A 185 -19.67 -1.64 23.93
C ASP A 185 -18.89 -2.88 24.42
N VAL A 186 -18.72 -3.02 25.74
CA VAL A 186 -18.11 -4.20 26.41
C VAL A 186 -18.85 -5.50 26.04
N LYS A 187 -20.14 -5.42 25.71
CA LYS A 187 -20.96 -6.53 25.19
C LYS A 187 -20.72 -6.84 23.71
N LYS A 188 -19.75 -6.18 23.06
CA LYS A 188 -19.39 -6.30 21.64
C LYS A 188 -20.47 -5.85 20.66
N ASN A 189 -21.44 -5.08 21.15
CA ASN A 189 -22.42 -4.43 20.28
C ASN A 189 -21.78 -3.21 19.63
N VAL A 190 -21.89 -3.14 18.31
CA VAL A 190 -21.36 -2.04 17.50
C VAL A 190 -22.50 -1.07 17.18
N SER A 191 -22.29 0.21 17.42
CA SER A 191 -23.25 1.25 17.08
C SER A 191 -22.59 2.40 16.32
N LEU A 192 -23.40 3.08 15.50
CA LEU A 192 -22.97 4.23 14.72
C LEU A 192 -23.54 5.49 15.36
N VAL A 193 -22.65 6.42 15.68
CA VAL A 193 -22.98 7.66 16.38
C VAL A 193 -22.38 8.83 15.63
N GLU A 194 -23.11 9.94 15.55
CA GLU A 194 -22.55 11.18 15.02
C GLU A 194 -21.33 11.66 15.83
N PRO A 195 -20.27 12.14 15.15
CA PRO A 195 -19.02 12.55 15.81
C PRO A 195 -19.22 13.66 16.85
N LYS A 196 -20.23 14.53 16.67
CA LYS A 196 -20.53 15.65 17.60
C LYS A 196 -20.94 15.19 19.00
N ASN A 197 -21.43 13.95 19.11
CA ASN A 197 -21.90 13.34 20.34
C ASN A 197 -20.82 12.54 21.08
N VAL A 198 -19.67 12.30 20.44
CA VAL A 198 -18.55 11.54 21.02
C VAL A 198 -17.64 12.48 21.79
N VAL A 199 -17.43 12.21 23.08
CA VAL A 199 -16.46 12.91 23.92
C VAL A 199 -15.35 11.94 24.29
N TYR A 200 -14.12 12.25 23.87
CA TYR A 200 -12.95 11.48 24.26
C TYR A 200 -12.65 11.72 25.75
N LEU A 201 -12.72 10.65 26.54
CA LEU A 201 -12.26 10.69 27.93
C LEU A 201 -10.73 10.67 27.92
N SER A 202 -10.13 11.84 27.75
CA SER A 202 -8.72 11.98 28.13
C SER A 202 -8.70 12.09 29.65
N SER A 203 -8.13 11.11 30.32
CA SER A 203 -7.69 11.27 31.71
C SER A 203 -6.36 12.04 31.82
N ASN A 204 -5.84 12.60 30.73
CA ASN A 204 -4.46 13.10 30.65
C ASN A 204 -4.25 14.52 30.08
N PHE A 205 -5.27 15.22 29.54
CA PHE A 205 -5.08 16.63 29.13
C PHE A 205 -5.14 17.64 30.29
N ASP A 206 -5.58 17.24 31.49
CA ASP A 206 -5.59 18.12 32.68
C ASP A 206 -4.22 18.29 33.36
N LYS A 207 -3.22 17.46 33.01
CA LYS A 207 -1.84 17.72 33.44
C LYS A 207 -1.14 18.60 32.41
N LYS A 208 -1.24 19.91 32.59
CA LYS A 208 -0.23 20.86 32.11
C LYS A 208 1.14 20.27 32.45
N GLN A 209 1.88 19.80 31.45
CA GLN A 209 3.31 19.55 31.60
C GLN A 209 3.98 20.90 31.79
N VAL A 210 4.12 21.29 33.06
CA VAL A 210 5.14 22.25 33.48
C VAL A 210 6.40 21.42 33.66
N HIS A 211 7.30 21.49 32.68
CA HIS A 211 8.74 21.35 32.87
C HIS A 211 9.43 22.27 31.88
#